data_AF-A0A1V2AWR5-F1
#
_entry.id   AF-A0A1V2AWR5-F1
#
_cell.length_a   1.000
_cell.length_b   1.000
_cell.length_c   1.000
_cell.angle_alpha   90.00
_cell.angle_beta   90.00
_cell.angle_gamma   90.00
#
_symmetry.space_group_name_H-M   'P 1'
#
loop_
_entity.id
_entity.type
_entity.pdbx_description
1 polymer ?
#
loop_
_entity_poly.entity_id
_entity_poly.type
_entity_poly.pdbx_seq_one_letter_code
_entity_poly.pdbx_strand_id
1 'polypeptide(L)' 'MTKLTRQVFDIPANIVLEVCSLICEHELEHTIMEVDNDEDTISLELQYSKQDRKVIHKIEDMIADNSDEDEDDDEDEY' A
#
# COMPACT_ATOMS: atom_id res chain seq x y z
N MET A 1 -6.97 -15.00 -19.49
CA MET A 1 -7.77 -13.96 -18.80
C MET A 1 -7.02 -13.61 -17.54
N THR A 2 -6.44 -12.42 -17.46
CA THR A 2 -5.64 -12.00 -16.30
C THR A 2 -6.61 -11.66 -15.17
N LYS A 3 -6.50 -12.35 -14.03
CA LYS A 3 -7.30 -12.02 -12.85
C LYS A 3 -6.68 -10.80 -12.19
N LEU A 4 -7.47 -9.74 -12.08
CA LEU A 4 -7.09 -8.50 -11.41
C LEU A 4 -7.70 -8.49 -10.01
N THR A 5 -6.90 -8.10 -9.03
CA THR A 5 -7.31 -7.84 -7.65
C THR A 5 -7.48 -6.33 -7.49
N ARG A 6 -8.48 -5.92 -6.71
CA ARG A 6 -8.66 -4.53 -6.27
C ARG A 6 -8.54 -4.49 -4.76
N GLN A 7 -7.76 -3.57 -4.24
CA GLN A 7 -7.52 -3.39 -2.81
C GLN A 7 -7.32 -1.92 -2.51
N VAL A 8 -7.87 -1.47 -1.40
CA VAL A 8 -7.71 -0.09 -0.90
C VAL A 8 -6.58 -0.07 0.11
N PHE A 9 -5.73 0.94 0.02
CA PHE A 9 -4.62 1.20 0.93
C PHE A 9 -4.73 2.63 1.46
N ASP A 10 -4.60 2.78 2.78
CA ASP A 10 -4.48 4.08 3.42
C ASP A 10 -2.99 4.41 3.52
N ILE A 11 -2.53 5.37 2.71
CA ILE A 11 -1.12 5.68 2.57
C ILE A 11 -0.82 6.97 3.33
N PRO A 12 0.12 6.95 4.29
CA PRO A 12 0.56 8.16 4.98
C PRO A 12 1.08 9.23 4.01
N ALA A 13 0.66 10.48 4.22
CA ALA A 13 0.94 11.59 3.31
C ALA A 13 2.45 11.85 3.13
N ASN A 14 3.26 11.52 4.14
CA ASN A 14 4.72 11.66 4.11
C ASN A 14 5.42 10.67 3.15
N ILE A 15 4.81 9.52 2.82
CA ILE A 15 5.37 8.51 1.89
C ILE A 15 4.59 8.40 0.57
N VAL A 16 3.46 9.11 0.43
CA VAL A 16 2.61 9.10 -0.78
C VAL A 16 3.40 9.29 -2.07
N LEU A 17 4.40 10.17 -2.09
CA LEU A 17 5.19 10.42 -3.31
C LEU A 17 6.05 9.21 -3.71
N GLU A 18 6.57 8.48 -2.74
CA GLU A 18 7.37 7.28 -2.98
C GLU A 18 6.48 6.12 -3.45
N VAL A 19 5.31 5.93 -2.81
CA VAL A 19 4.32 4.95 -3.24
C VAL A 19 3.80 5.25 -4.65
N CYS A 20 3.47 6.51 -4.97
CA CYS A 20 3.09 6.94 -6.31
C CYS A 20 4.17 6.67 -7.35
N SER A 21 5.45 6.81 -6.98
CA SER A 21 6.56 6.49 -7.88
C SER A 21 6.54 5.01 -8.26
N LEU A 22 6.32 4.10 -7.29
CA LEU A 22 6.20 2.65 -7.56
C LEU A 22 4.97 2.32 -8.41
N ILE A 23 3.84 2.95 -8.13
CA ILE A 23 2.62 2.80 -8.93
C ILE A 23 2.88 3.18 -10.39
N CYS A 24 3.56 4.31 -10.63
CA CYS A 24 3.90 4.76 -11.98
C CYS A 24 4.95 3.87 -12.66
N GLU A 25 6.00 3.45 -11.96
CA GLU A 25 7.07 2.58 -12.50
C GLU A 25 6.54 1.23 -12.98
N HIS A 26 5.50 0.72 -12.32
CA HIS A 26 4.87 -0.55 -12.62
C HIS A 26 3.55 -0.44 -13.38
N GLU A 27 3.18 0.77 -13.83
CA GLU A 27 1.95 1.05 -14.57
C GLU A 27 0.68 0.51 -13.87
N LEU A 28 0.64 0.59 -12.53
CA LEU A 28 -0.49 0.12 -11.75
C LEU A 28 -1.69 1.06 -11.89
N GLU A 29 -2.84 0.49 -12.24
CA GLU A 29 -4.11 1.22 -12.23
C GLU A 29 -4.46 1.61 -10.80
N HIS A 30 -4.73 2.89 -10.58
CA HIS A 30 -5.01 3.45 -9.26
C HIS A 30 -6.16 4.47 -9.33
N THR A 31 -6.90 4.59 -8.24
CA THR A 31 -7.93 5.62 -8.05
C THR A 31 -7.78 6.22 -6.65
N ILE A 32 -7.70 7.55 -6.57
CA ILE A 32 -7.77 8.26 -5.29
C ILE A 32 -9.22 8.18 -4.79
N MET A 33 -9.42 7.55 -3.64
CA MET A 33 -10.73 7.35 -3.03
C MET A 33 -11.06 8.50 -2.07
N GLU A 34 -10.12 8.83 -1.19
CA GLU A 34 -10.30 9.81 -0.13
C GLU A 34 -8.96 10.45 0.25
N VAL A 35 -9.03 11.68 0.78
CA VAL A 35 -7.90 12.38 1.38
C VAL A 35 -8.32 12.74 2.79
N ASP A 36 -7.78 12.03 3.77
CA ASP A 36 -8.05 12.24 5.19
C ASP A 36 -6.99 13.18 5.77
N ASN A 37 -7.41 14.39 6.14
CA ASN A 37 -6.51 15.39 6.72
C ASN A 37 -6.37 15.23 8.24
N ASP A 38 -7.30 14.51 8.88
CA ASP A 38 -7.27 14.29 10.33
C ASP A 38 -6.24 13.18 10.66
N GLU A 39 -6.22 12.11 9.86
CA GLU A 39 -5.26 11.01 9.99
C GLU A 39 -3.97 11.20 9.15
N ASP A 40 -3.88 12.29 8.38
CA ASP A 40 -2.76 12.57 7.44
C ASP A 40 -2.49 11.41 6.46
N THR A 41 -3.57 10.83 5.91
CA THR A 41 -3.51 9.70 4.96
C THR A 41 -4.27 9.97 3.66
N ILE A 42 -3.89 9.26 2.61
CA ILE A 42 -4.60 9.23 1.32
C ILE A 42 -4.99 7.79 1.01
N SER A 43 -6.29 7.54 0.87
CA SER A 43 -6.82 6.24 0.50
C SER A 43 -6.74 6.04 -1.02
N LEU A 44 -5.98 5.04 -1.48
CA LEU A 44 -5.87 4.66 -2.89
C LEU A 44 -6.42 3.26 -3.12
N GLU A 45 -7.33 3.11 -4.10
CA GLU A 45 -7.66 1.80 -4.66
C GLU A 45 -6.64 1.45 -5.74
N LEU A 46 -5.93 0.33 -5.57
CA LEU A 46 -5.01 -0.22 -6.56
C LEU A 46 -5.60 -1.46 -7.22
N GLN A 47 -5.50 -1.53 -8.54
CA GLN A 47 -5.86 -2.70 -9.33
C GLN A 47 -4.59 -3.36 -9.89
N TYR A 48 -4.37 -4.62 -9.51
CA TYR A 48 -3.10 -5.30 -9.80
C TYR A 48 -3.29 -6.78 -10.15
N SER A 49 -2.34 -7.34 -10.89
CA SER A 49 -2.32 -8.76 -11.24
C SER A 49 -1.45 -9.59 -10.29
N LYS A 50 -1.44 -10.91 -10.45
CA LYS A 50 -0.51 -11.77 -9.69
C LYS A 50 0.97 -11.44 -9.92
N GLN A 51 1.32 -10.84 -11.06
CA GLN A 51 2.71 -10.49 -11.39
C GLN A 51 3.19 -9.31 -10.56
N ASP A 52 2.26 -8.44 -10.16
CA ASP A 52 2.51 -7.19 -9.46
C ASP A 52 2.53 -7.35 -7.93
N ARG A 53 2.28 -8.56 -7.43
CA ARG A 53 2.25 -8.84 -5.98
C ARG A 53 3.49 -8.38 -5.23
N LYS A 54 4.66 -8.42 -5.86
CA LYS A 54 5.91 -7.95 -5.24
C LYS A 54 5.89 -6.44 -5.00
N VAL A 55 5.26 -5.69 -5.90
CA VAL A 55 5.11 -4.24 -5.79
C VAL A 55 4.10 -3.92 -4.68
N ILE A 56 3.00 -4.66 -4.64
CA ILE A 56 1.98 -4.52 -3.59
C ILE A 56 2.57 -4.79 -2.20
N HIS A 57 3.31 -5.89 -2.02
CA HIS A 57 3.97 -6.16 -0.74
C HIS A 57 4.97 -5.06 -0.36
N LYS A 58 5.72 -4.51 -1.32
CA LYS A 58 6.60 -3.38 -1.05
C LYS A 58 5.83 -2.15 -0.57
N ILE A 59 4.67 -1.87 -1.14
CA ILE A 59 3.80 -0.75 -0.69
C ILE A 59 3.28 -1.03 0.72
N GLU A 60 2.85 -2.26 1.02
CA GLU A 60 2.43 -2.69 2.36
C GLU A 60 3.56 -2.52 3.38
N ASP A 61 4.78 -2.97 3.05
CA ASP A 61 5.96 -2.82 3.91
C ASP A 61 6.25 -1.34 4.20
N MET A 62 6.19 -0.47 3.19
CA MET A 62 6.41 0.97 3.37
C MET A 62 5.37 1.64 4.27
N ILE A 63 4.11 1.20 4.17
CA ILE A 63 3.02 1.70 5.02
C ILE A 63 3.25 1.21 6.45
N ALA A 64 3.55 -0.08 6.64
CA ALA A 64 3.83 -0.66 7.95
C ALA A 64 5.03 0.01 8.62
N ASP A 65 6.11 0.28 7.89
CA ASP A 65 7.30 1.00 8.37
C ASP A 65 6.99 2.45 8.82
N ASN A 66 5.86 3.03 8.37
CA ASN A 66 5.42 4.38 8.74
C ASN A 66 4.28 4.41 9.75
N SER A 67 3.58 3.30 9.93
CA SER A 67 2.65 3.13 11.02
C SER A 67 3.48 2.81 12.25
N ASP A 68 3.64 3.77 13.16
CA ASP A 68 4.31 3.61 14.47
C ASP A 68 3.51 2.66 15.41
N GLU A 69 2.91 1.59 14.88
CA GLU A 69 2.23 0.54 15.64
C GLU A 69 3.11 -0.70 15.70
N ASP A 70 3.87 -0.74 16.80
CA ASP A 70 4.22 -1.87 17.64
C ASP A 70 4.53 -3.23 16.97
N GLU A 71 5.78 -3.67 17.17
CA GLU A 71 6.22 -5.06 17.11
C GLU A 71 5.31 -5.96 17.98
N ASP A 72 4.18 -6.44 17.46
CA ASP A 72 3.42 -7.53 18.08
C ASP A 72 4.06 -8.87 17.69
N ASP A 73 5.06 -9.21 18.49
CA ASP A 73 5.60 -10.52 18.87
C ASP A 73 4.85 -11.77 18.34
N ASP A 74 5.33 -12.35 17.24
CA ASP A 74 5.05 -13.75 16.87
C ASP A 74 6.18 -14.64 17.48
N GLU A 75 6.27 -14.70 18.81
CA GLU A 75 7.02 -15.72 19.55
C GLU A 75 6.23 -17.05 19.49
N ASP A 76 6.25 -17.70 18.32
CA ASP A 76 5.76 -19.06 18.14
C ASP A 76 6.94 -20.06 18.27
N GLU A 77 7.51 -20.16 19.49
CA GLU A 77 8.44 -21.23 19.88
C GLU A 77 7.91 -22.07 21.08
N TYR A 78 7.28 -23.20 20.71
CA TYR A 78 7.11 -24.49 21.44
C TYR A 78 6.02 -24.67 22.52
#